data_AF-D4F552-F1
#
_entry.id   AF-D4F552-F1
#
_cell.length_a   1.000
_cell.length_b   1.000
_cell.length_c   1.000
_cell.angle_alpha   90.00
_cell.angle_beta   90.00
_cell.angle_gamma   90.00
#
_symmetry.space_group_name_H-M   'P 1'
#
loop_
_entity.id
_entity.type
_entity.pdbx_description
1 polymer ?
#
loop_
_entity_poly.entity_id
_entity_poly.type
_entity_poly.pdbx_seq_one_letter_code
_entity_poly.pdbx_strand_id
1 'polypeptide(L)'
;MNSQSPDEFFAWRVAEAYLLHLVSIHRRPVYRHESGDIEVDRNFLTGLLDGYIKERHPSAWCVRFCIRLLRPLYELPDNRVVFVGGRPPMLNRLGIRYMNALMCQFADMLVDMDLRDGCGMLRMPSEEEMTARYSRGL
;
A
#
# COMPACT_ATOMS: atom_id res chain seq x y z
N MET A 1 22.04 -11.80 1.10
CA MET A 1 20.77 -11.42 0.45
C MET A 1 19.69 -12.31 1.07
N ASN A 2 18.84 -11.75 1.94
CA ASN A 2 17.71 -12.50 2.49
C ASN A 2 16.79 -12.90 1.33
N SER A 3 16.50 -14.19 1.21
CA SER A 3 15.53 -14.71 0.24
C SER A 3 14.14 -14.21 0.63
N GLN A 4 13.68 -13.12 0.01
CA GLN A 4 12.30 -12.64 0.18
C GLN A 4 11.32 -13.73 -0.25
N SER A 5 10.25 -13.92 0.51
CA SER A 5 9.19 -14.86 0.09
C SER A 5 8.50 -14.33 -1.17
N PRO A 6 7.94 -15.20 -2.04
CA PRO A 6 7.25 -14.75 -3.24
C PRO A 6 6.09 -13.79 -2.95
N ASP A 7 5.35 -14.01 -1.86
CA ASP A 7 4.27 -13.13 -1.41
C ASP A 7 4.78 -11.74 -1.03
N GLU A 8 5.86 -11.65 -0.26
CA GLU A 8 6.50 -10.38 0.11
C GLU A 8 7.00 -9.63 -1.13
N PHE A 9 7.64 -10.35 -2.07
CA PHE A 9 8.11 -9.78 -3.33
C PHE A 9 6.97 -9.15 -4.13
N PHE A 10 5.85 -9.84 -4.32
CA PHE A 10 4.74 -9.29 -5.10
C PHE A 10 3.98 -8.19 -4.37
N ALA A 11 3.85 -8.25 -3.05
CA ALA A 11 3.30 -7.14 -2.25
C ALA A 11 4.17 -5.88 -2.42
N TRP A 12 5.49 -6.04 -2.35
CA TRP A 12 6.44 -4.96 -2.57
C TRP A 12 6.31 -4.34 -3.97
N ARG A 13 6.11 -5.17 -5.01
CA ARG A 13 5.91 -4.68 -6.39
C ARG A 13 4.61 -3.88 -6.54
N VAL A 14 3.53 -4.30 -5.87
CA VAL A 14 2.26 -3.56 -5.85
C VAL A 14 2.43 -2.22 -5.11
N ALA A 15 3.11 -2.24 -3.96
CA ALA A 15 3.40 -1.03 -3.18
C ALA A 15 4.27 -0.02 -3.97
N GLU A 16 5.32 -0.49 -4.65
CA GLU A 16 6.15 0.35 -5.52
C GLU A 16 5.31 0.95 -6.67
N ALA A 17 4.48 0.14 -7.32
CA ALA A 17 3.62 0.61 -8.41
C ALA A 17 2.61 1.67 -7.94
N TYR A 18 2.05 1.49 -6.73
CA TYR A 18 1.12 2.44 -6.14
C TYR A 18 1.81 3.74 -5.72
N LEU A 19 3.00 3.68 -5.12
CA LEU A 19 3.80 4.85 -4.79
C LEU A 19 4.10 5.69 -6.04
N LEU A 20 4.52 5.04 -7.12
CA LEU A 20 4.76 5.71 -8.41
C LEU A 20 3.46 6.29 -8.99
N HIS A 21 2.34 5.62 -8.82
CA HIS A 21 1.03 6.14 -9.19
C HIS A 21 0.70 7.44 -8.43
N LEU A 22 0.85 7.46 -7.10
CA LEU A 22 0.63 8.66 -6.28
C LEU A 22 1.56 9.80 -6.68
N VAL A 23 2.85 9.53 -6.87
CA VAL A 23 3.83 10.53 -7.34
C VAL A 23 3.47 11.06 -8.72
N SER A 24 2.95 10.22 -9.62
CA SER A 24 2.54 10.66 -10.96
C SER A 24 1.39 11.65 -10.95
N ILE A 25 0.47 11.54 -9.97
CA ILE A 25 -0.71 12.41 -9.84
C ILE A 25 -0.40 13.64 -8.98
N HIS A 26 0.25 13.43 -7.83
CA HIS A 26 0.40 14.45 -6.79
C HIS A 26 1.79 15.09 -6.74
N ARG A 27 2.75 14.59 -7.53
CA ARG A 27 4.17 14.99 -7.52
C ARG A 27 4.87 14.80 -6.17
N ARG A 28 4.25 14.06 -5.26
CA ARG A 28 4.70 13.73 -3.90
C ARG A 28 4.18 12.35 -3.52
N PRO A 29 4.84 11.62 -2.62
CA PRO A 29 4.40 10.30 -2.16
C PRO A 29 3.30 10.43 -1.11
N VAL A 30 2.15 10.99 -1.50
CA VAL A 30 1.02 11.26 -0.60
C VAL A 30 -0.26 10.62 -1.12
N TYR A 31 -1.04 10.02 -0.22
CA TYR A 31 -2.43 9.67 -0.45
C TYR A 31 -3.32 10.79 0.09
N ARG A 32 -4.20 11.34 -0.74
CA ARG A 32 -5.11 12.42 -0.32
C ARG A 32 -6.41 11.86 0.23
N HIS A 33 -6.60 11.99 1.54
CA HIS A 33 -7.87 11.68 2.21
C HIS A 33 -8.68 12.97 2.42
N GLU A 34 -10.00 12.85 2.64
CA GLU A 34 -10.84 14.02 2.95
C GLU A 34 -10.41 14.73 4.25
N SER A 35 -9.84 13.98 5.19
CA SER A 35 -9.32 14.51 6.47
C SER A 35 -7.89 15.02 6.40
N GLY A 36 -7.20 14.88 5.26
CA GLY A 36 -5.82 15.34 5.07
C GLY A 36 -4.95 14.43 4.20
N ASP A 37 -3.75 14.91 3.88
CA ASP A 37 -2.76 14.14 3.14
C ASP A 37 -2.03 13.17 4.08
N ILE A 38 -1.90 11.91 3.65
CA ILE A 38 -1.12 10.87 4.33
C ILE A 38 0.17 10.67 3.54
N GLU A 39 1.30 11.04 4.13
CA GLU A 39 2.61 10.73 3.57
C GLU A 39 2.89 9.24 3.70
N VAL A 40 3.31 8.61 2.61
CA VAL A 40 3.52 7.16 2.53
C VAL A 40 4.86 6.84 1.92
N ASP A 41 5.42 5.71 2.30
CA ASP A 41 6.56 5.11 1.60
C ASP A 41 6.20 3.69 1.11
N ARG A 42 7.13 3.10 0.37
CA ARG A 42 6.95 1.75 -0.16
C ARG A 42 6.83 0.70 0.97
N ASN A 43 7.54 0.85 2.08
CA ASN A 43 7.57 -0.14 3.15
C ASN A 43 6.25 -0.15 3.91
N PHE A 44 5.72 1.03 4.24
CA PHE A 44 4.40 1.24 4.81
C PHE A 44 3.32 0.60 3.93
N LEU A 45 3.32 0.92 2.63
CA LEU A 45 2.35 0.36 1.69
C LEU A 45 2.45 -1.16 1.55
N THR A 46 3.68 -1.70 1.61
CA THR A 46 3.91 -3.14 1.58
C THR A 46 3.34 -3.79 2.83
N GLY A 47 3.64 -3.25 4.02
CA GLY A 47 3.12 -3.77 5.28
C GLY A 47 1.60 -3.68 5.39
N LEU A 48 1.00 -2.58 4.92
CA LEU A 48 -0.45 -2.40 4.91
C LEU A 48 -1.13 -3.45 4.01
N LEU A 49 -0.64 -3.62 2.78
CA LEU A 49 -1.18 -4.60 1.85
C LEU A 49 -0.99 -6.03 2.37
N ASP A 50 0.24 -6.36 2.76
CA ASP A 50 0.64 -7.69 3.18
C ASP A 50 -0.10 -8.12 4.46
N GLY A 51 -0.17 -7.25 5.46
CA GLY A 51 -0.94 -7.47 6.68
C GLY A 51 -2.41 -7.75 6.38
N TYR A 52 -3.04 -6.91 5.55
CA TYR A 52 -4.46 -7.06 5.25
C TYR A 52 -4.79 -8.38 4.53
N ILE A 53 -3.96 -8.79 3.56
CA ILE A 53 -4.23 -10.02 2.77
C ILE A 53 -3.80 -11.30 3.49
N LYS A 54 -2.68 -11.29 4.23
CA LYS A 54 -2.16 -12.48 4.93
C LYS A 54 -3.03 -12.90 6.11
N GLU A 55 -3.71 -11.95 6.76
CA GLU A 55 -4.71 -12.27 7.78
C GLU A 55 -5.86 -13.14 7.25
N ARG A 56 -6.16 -13.06 5.95
CA ARG A 56 -7.38 -13.61 5.34
C ARG A 56 -7.13 -14.77 4.41
N HIS A 57 -5.91 -14.92 3.89
CA HIS A 57 -5.64 -15.82 2.78
C HIS A 57 -4.26 -16.49 2.87
N PRO A 58 -4.12 -17.71 2.29
CA PRO A 58 -2.83 -18.40 2.22
C PRO A 58 -1.87 -17.72 1.23
N SER A 59 -0.55 -17.82 1.46
CA SER A 59 0.50 -17.17 0.65
C SER A 59 0.34 -17.37 -0.87
N ALA A 60 0.01 -18.58 -1.33
CA ALA A 60 -0.20 -18.84 -2.76
C ALA A 60 -1.35 -18.03 -3.37
N TRP A 61 -2.39 -17.74 -2.59
CA TRP A 61 -3.48 -16.85 -3.01
C TRP A 61 -3.00 -15.40 -3.04
N CYS A 62 -2.26 -14.95 -2.02
CA CYS A 62 -1.72 -13.59 -1.94
C CYS A 62 -0.85 -13.26 -3.15
N VAL A 63 0.04 -14.17 -3.53
CA VAL A 63 0.87 -14.05 -4.75
C VAL A 63 0.00 -13.83 -5.99
N ARG A 64 -0.98 -14.71 -6.23
CA ARG A 64 -1.87 -14.60 -7.40
C ARG A 64 -2.67 -13.32 -7.38
N PHE A 65 -3.12 -12.89 -6.19
CA PHE A 65 -3.86 -11.66 -6.04
C PHE A 65 -3.01 -10.43 -6.37
N CYS A 66 -1.80 -10.31 -5.81
CA CYS A 66 -0.89 -9.22 -6.11
C CYS A 66 -0.52 -9.15 -7.61
N ILE A 67 -0.27 -10.30 -8.26
CA ILE A 67 -0.06 -10.35 -9.71
C ILE A 67 -1.27 -9.78 -10.47
N ARG A 68 -2.50 -10.08 -10.04
CA ARG A 68 -3.72 -9.56 -10.67
C ARG A 68 -3.92 -8.05 -10.51
N LEU A 69 -3.21 -7.39 -9.58
CA LEU A 69 -3.27 -5.93 -9.41
C LEU A 69 -2.30 -5.19 -10.36
N LEU A 70 -1.30 -5.90 -10.88
CA LEU A 70 -0.27 -5.34 -11.74
C LEU A 70 -0.67 -5.41 -13.23
N ARG A 71 -0.04 -4.56 -14.04
CA ARG A 71 0.00 -4.72 -15.49
C ARG A 71 0.98 -5.84 -15.87
N PRO A 72 0.76 -6.54 -16.99
CA PRO A 72 1.70 -7.55 -17.48
C PRO A 72 3.10 -6.96 -17.70
N LEU A 73 4.13 -7.71 -17.32
CA LEU A 73 5.53 -7.29 -17.45
C LEU A 73 6.03 -7.27 -18.90
N TYR A 74 5.31 -7.91 -19.82
CA TYR A 74 5.74 -8.17 -21.20
C TYR A 74 5.15 -7.18 -22.23
N GLU A 75 4.78 -5.97 -21.81
CA GLU A 75 4.38 -4.93 -22.76
C GLU A 75 5.57 -4.57 -23.68
N LEU A 76 5.33 -4.39 -24.98
CA LEU A 76 6.37 -3.97 -25.93
C LEU A 76 6.96 -2.60 -25.51
N PRO A 77 8.25 -2.35 -25.72
CA PRO A 77 8.85 -1.06 -25.41
C PRO A 77 8.28 0.02 -26.32
N ASP A 78 8.25 1.26 -25.83
CA ASP A 78 7.90 2.42 -26.66
C ASP A 78 8.93 2.53 -27.79
N ASN A 79 8.46 2.74 -29.02
CA ASN A 79 9.31 2.81 -30.22
C ASN A 79 10.37 3.93 -30.17
N ARG A 80 10.30 4.85 -29.20
CA ARG A 80 11.24 5.95 -28.99
C ARG A 80 12.39 5.59 -28.04
N VAL A 81 12.35 4.46 -27.34
CA VAL A 81 13.42 4.08 -26.42
C VAL A 81 14.60 3.48 -27.18
N VAL A 82 15.81 3.96 -26.88
CA VAL A 82 17.06 3.44 -27.47
C VAL A 82 17.58 2.23 -26.68
N PHE A 83 17.22 2.12 -25.40
CA PHE A 83 17.64 1.04 -24.50
C PHE A 83 16.62 0.84 -23.38
N VAL A 84 16.38 -0.42 -22.97
CA VAL A 84 15.49 -0.76 -21.85
C VAL A 84 16.33 -1.23 -20.66
N GLY A 85 16.58 -0.33 -19.71
CA GLY A 85 17.31 -0.65 -18.45
C GLY A 85 16.45 -1.31 -17.37
N GLY A 86 15.18 -1.57 -17.67
CA GLY A 86 14.17 -2.06 -16.74
C GLY A 86 12.86 -1.30 -16.91
N ARG A 87 11.79 -1.81 -16.29
CA ARG A 87 10.51 -1.11 -16.23
C ARG A 87 9.97 -1.09 -14.82
N PRO A 88 9.51 0.08 -14.33
CA PRO A 88 8.80 0.14 -13.08
C PRO A 88 7.53 -0.71 -13.16
N PRO A 89 7.10 -1.32 -12.05
CA PRO A 89 5.80 -1.99 -12.03
C PRO A 89 4.71 -0.93 -12.17
N MET A 90 3.61 -1.29 -12.82
CA MET A 90 2.46 -0.42 -12.95
C MET A 90 1.22 -1.16 -12.48
N LEU A 91 0.34 -0.46 -11.77
CA LEU A 91 -0.96 -0.99 -11.43
C LEU A 91 -1.87 -0.97 -12.65
N ASN A 92 -2.75 -1.96 -12.73
CA ASN A 92 -3.92 -1.88 -13.58
C ASN A 92 -5.07 -1.13 -12.85
N ARG A 93 -6.22 -0.96 -13.51
CA ARG A 93 -7.37 -0.26 -12.93
C ARG A 93 -7.88 -0.93 -11.63
N LEU A 94 -7.82 -2.25 -11.55
CA LEU A 94 -8.20 -2.99 -10.34
C LEU A 94 -7.20 -2.71 -9.21
N GLY A 95 -5.90 -2.73 -9.50
CA GLY A 95 -4.85 -2.40 -8.54
C GLY A 95 -5.00 -1.01 -7.94
N ILE A 96 -5.25 0.01 -8.78
CA ILE A 96 -5.47 1.39 -8.29
C ILE A 96 -6.69 1.46 -7.37
N ARG A 97 -7.82 0.88 -7.79
CA ARG A 97 -9.06 0.88 -6.99
C ARG A 97 -8.88 0.18 -5.65
N TYR A 98 -8.20 -0.97 -5.67
CA TYR A 98 -7.97 -1.75 -4.46
C TYR A 98 -7.06 -1.00 -3.48
N MET A 99 -5.93 -0.45 -3.95
CA MET A 99 -5.01 0.30 -3.09
C MET A 99 -5.63 1.60 -2.55
N ASN A 100 -6.42 2.30 -3.35
CA ASN A 100 -7.19 3.46 -2.88
C ASN A 100 -8.17 3.06 -1.77
N ALA A 101 -8.93 1.98 -1.96
CA ALA A 101 -9.89 1.50 -0.96
C ALA A 101 -9.18 1.08 0.33
N LEU A 102 -8.05 0.40 0.23
CA LEU A 102 -7.24 -0.01 1.38
C LEU A 102 -6.71 1.20 2.15
N MET A 103 -6.19 2.21 1.44
CA MET A 103 -5.73 3.46 2.06
C MET A 103 -6.87 4.27 2.68
N CYS A 104 -8.04 4.29 2.05
CA CYS A 104 -9.24 4.94 2.60
C CYS A 104 -9.64 4.30 3.92
N GLN A 105 -9.80 2.98 3.95
CA GLN A 105 -10.14 2.26 5.19
C GLN A 105 -9.12 2.48 6.30
N PHE A 106 -7.83 2.55 5.94
CA PHE A 106 -6.78 2.86 6.90
C PHE A 106 -6.89 4.31 7.42
N ALA A 107 -7.16 5.27 6.55
CA ALA A 107 -7.35 6.67 6.92
C ALA A 107 -8.58 6.86 7.82
N ASP A 108 -9.72 6.26 7.46
CA ASP A 108 -10.96 6.27 8.24
C ASP A 108 -10.72 5.72 9.65
N MET A 109 -9.97 4.62 9.77
CA MET A 109 -9.58 4.06 11.07
C MET A 109 -8.78 5.06 11.92
N LEU A 110 -7.81 5.76 11.33
CA LEU A 110 -7.02 6.76 12.05
C LEU A 110 -7.88 7.94 12.51
N VAL A 111 -8.83 8.37 11.67
CA VAL A 111 -9.77 9.45 11.98
C VAL A 111 -10.70 9.03 13.12
N ASP A 112 -11.23 7.80 13.09
CA ASP A 112 -12.10 7.25 14.14
C ASP A 112 -11.39 7.07 15.48
N MET A 113 -10.06 6.92 15.46
CA MET A 113 -9.24 6.89 16.67
C MET A 113 -8.98 8.31 17.21
N ASP A 114 -8.93 9.31 16.33
CA ASP A 114 -8.58 10.73 16.59
C ASP A 114 -7.37 10.90 17.52
N LEU A 115 -6.41 9.98 17.41
CA LEU A 115 -5.18 10.06 18.18
C LEU A 115 -4.23 11.00 17.47
N ARG A 116 -3.89 12.10 18.16
CA ARG A 116 -2.98 13.12 17.64
C ARG A 116 -1.67 13.15 18.40
N ASP A 117 -0.60 13.46 17.69
CA ASP A 117 0.69 13.78 18.29
C ASP A 117 0.76 15.24 18.77
N GLY A 118 1.89 15.63 19.34
CA GLY A 118 2.12 17.00 19.82
C GLY A 118 2.10 18.08 18.72
N CYS A 119 2.13 17.68 17.45
CA CYS A 119 2.01 18.55 16.29
C CYS A 119 0.60 18.57 15.70
N GLY A 120 -0.35 17.83 16.28
CA GLY A 120 -1.73 17.72 15.81
C GLY A 120 -1.92 16.75 14.65
N MET A 121 -0.89 15.99 14.25
CA MET A 121 -0.97 14.99 13.20
C MET A 121 -1.63 13.71 13.73
N LEU A 122 -2.45 13.07 12.89
CA LEU A 122 -2.97 11.74 13.20
C LEU A 122 -1.81 10.75 13.35
N ARG A 123 -1.84 9.96 14.42
CA ARG A 123 -0.82 8.95 14.70
C ARG A 123 -1.43 7.57 14.89
N MET A 124 -0.59 6.56 14.73
CA MET A 124 -0.95 5.19 15.12
C MET A 124 -1.19 5.10 16.63
N PRO A 125 -2.14 4.25 17.06
CA PRO A 125 -2.31 3.91 18.47
C PRO A 125 -1.09 3.15 19.00
N SER A 126 -0.76 3.36 20.29
CA SER A 126 0.21 2.50 20.98
C SER A 126 -0.38 1.11 21.24
N GLU A 127 0.49 0.13 21.54
CA GLU A 127 0.04 -1.22 21.93
C GLU A 127 -0.91 -1.19 23.14
N GLU A 128 -0.66 -0.29 24.09
CA GLU A 128 -1.50 -0.07 25.27
C GLU A 128 -2.88 0.48 24.90
N GLU A 129 -2.93 1.46 23.99
CA GLU A 129 -4.18 2.08 23.50
C GLU A 129 -5.02 1.08 22.68
N MET A 130 -4.36 0.24 21.87
CA MET A 130 -5.00 -0.87 21.17
C MET A 130 -5.62 -1.85 22.17
N THR A 131 -4.84 -2.31 23.16
CA THR A 131 -5.28 -3.28 24.16
C THR A 131 -6.41 -2.74 25.04
N ALA A 132 -6.37 -1.46 25.41
CA ALA A 132 -7.41 -0.78 26.19
C ALA A 132 -8.75 -0.69 25.42
N ARG A 133 -8.72 -0.60 24.09
CA ARG A 133 -9.93 -0.57 23.27
C ARG A 133 -10.59 -1.95 23.16
N TYR A 134 -9.79 -3.01 22.98
CA TYR A 134 -10.31 -4.39 22.93
C TYR A 134 -10.84 -4.88 24.28
N SER A 135 -10.32 -4.36 25.39
CA SER A 135 -10.78 -4.71 26.74
C SER A 135 -12.04 -3.95 27.19
N ARG A 136 -12.41 -2.84 26.52
CA ARG A 136 -13.67 -2.09 26.77
C ARG A 136 -14.85 -2.54 25.88
N GLY A 137 -14.64 -3.55 25.03
CA GLY A 137 -15.64 -4.11 24.11
C GLY A 137 -16.36 -5.36 24.62
N LEU A 138 -16.29 -5.68 25.92
CA LEU A 138 -17.05 -6.74 26.60
C LEU A 138 -17.94 -6.13 27.69
#